data_AF-A0AAU3KP65-F1
#
_entry.id   AF-A0AAU3KP65-F1
#
_cell.length_a   1.000
_cell.length_b   1.000
_cell.length_c   1.000
_cell.angle_alpha   90.00
_cell.angle_beta   90.00
_cell.angle_gamma   90.00
#
_symmetry.space_group_name_H-M   'P 1'
#
loop_
_entity.id
_entity.type
_entity.pdbx_description
1 polymer ?
#
loop_
_entity_poly.entity_id
_entity_poly.type
_entity_poly.pdbx_seq_one_letter_code
_entity_poly.pdbx_strand_id
1 'polypeptide(L)'
;MTIMAPAHADTVTDPRDPLGRLQRFFDPGTVLPLHPRDKSGVLAAIGEVDGVRTVAYCSDATVMGGAMGVDGCKHIVDAIDTAIDSKTPVVGIWHSGGARLAEGVEALHAVGLVFEAMVRASGLVPQISVVLGFAAGGAAYGPALTDIVIMAPEGRIFVTGPDVVRSVTGENVDMATLGGPVTHGKKSGVCHIVANDEADALHRGRRLVSMFAEQGEFDLVAAAHGDVDLKAMLPASAKRAYDVKPIVNELLDNVDGESTFEEMQGGYARSIVTGLGRLGGRTVGVLANNPIRMGGCLNSESAEKAARFVRLCNSFGIPLVVITDVPGYLPGVSMEWEGVVRRGAKLLHAFAEARVPRVTLVTRKIYGGAYIAMNARSLGATAVYAWPESEVAVMGAKAAVGILHKKAIAAAPEEEREALIERLTAEHEQIAGGVERAVAIGVVDEIIDPAKTRSIVAAALAAAPSRPSHLKNIPL
;
A
#
# COMPACT_ATOMS: atom_id res chain seq x y z
N MET A 1 19.11 58.39 -28.57
CA MET A 1 18.12 57.41 -29.03
C MET A 1 18.61 56.03 -28.61
N THR A 2 17.85 55.45 -27.70
CA THR A 2 17.96 54.09 -27.18
C THR A 2 17.73 53.09 -28.30
N ILE A 3 18.60 52.09 -28.44
CA ILE A 3 18.20 50.79 -28.97
C ILE A 3 18.87 49.75 -28.07
N MET A 4 18.17 49.38 -26.99
CA MET A 4 18.47 48.14 -26.29
C MET A 4 18.04 47.01 -27.22
N ALA A 5 18.97 46.12 -27.53
CA ALA A 5 18.65 44.84 -28.17
C ALA A 5 17.64 44.08 -27.29
N PRO A 6 16.68 43.37 -27.88
CA PRO A 6 15.73 42.59 -27.09
C PRO A 6 16.52 41.48 -26.38
N ALA A 7 16.43 41.46 -25.05
CA ALA A 7 16.81 40.29 -24.29
C ALA A 7 15.79 39.19 -24.63
N HIS A 8 16.15 38.28 -25.53
CA HIS A 8 15.53 36.97 -25.58
C HIS A 8 15.90 36.24 -24.28
N ALA A 9 15.07 36.40 -23.26
CA ALA A 9 15.12 35.62 -22.04
C ALA A 9 14.42 34.28 -22.27
N ASP A 10 15.06 33.38 -23.02
CA ASP A 10 14.83 31.94 -22.83
C ASP A 10 15.67 31.51 -21.63
N THR A 11 15.30 31.99 -20.44
CA THR A 11 15.86 31.46 -19.19
C THR A 11 15.22 30.11 -18.95
N VAL A 12 15.95 29.04 -19.26
CA VAL A 12 15.59 27.69 -18.82
C VAL A 12 15.53 27.71 -17.29
N THR A 13 14.32 27.76 -16.74
CA THR A 13 14.07 27.71 -15.29
C THR A 13 14.68 26.42 -14.75
N ASP A 14 15.44 26.49 -13.65
CA ASP A 14 16.03 25.29 -13.01
C ASP A 14 14.93 24.24 -12.82
N PRO A 15 15.08 23.00 -13.29
CA PRO A 15 14.02 21.99 -13.17
C PRO A 15 13.63 21.69 -11.73
N ARG A 16 14.52 22.00 -10.77
CA ARG A 16 14.30 21.87 -9.32
C ARG A 16 13.60 23.07 -8.70
N ASP A 17 13.32 24.12 -9.47
CA ASP A 17 12.56 25.28 -9.01
C ASP A 17 11.20 24.82 -8.44
N PRO A 18 10.87 25.22 -7.20
CA PRO A 18 9.70 24.71 -6.52
C PRO A 18 8.40 25.20 -7.15
N LEU A 19 8.37 26.42 -7.71
CA LEU A 19 7.18 26.93 -8.41
C LEU A 19 6.94 26.14 -9.70
N GLY A 20 8.00 25.87 -10.46
CA GLY A 20 7.91 25.02 -11.65
C GLY A 20 7.39 23.61 -11.35
N ARG A 21 7.84 22.99 -10.24
CA ARG A 21 7.32 21.70 -9.78
C ARG A 21 5.85 21.77 -9.36
N LEU A 22 5.45 22.78 -8.61
CA LEU A 22 4.06 22.99 -8.21
C LEU A 22 3.15 23.24 -9.41
N GLN A 23 3.61 24.00 -10.41
CA GLN A 23 2.87 24.24 -11.66
C GLN A 23 2.71 22.99 -12.52
N ARG A 24 3.66 22.05 -12.47
CA ARG A 24 3.53 20.74 -13.12
C ARG A 24 2.62 19.78 -12.33
N PHE A 25 2.53 19.98 -11.02
CA PHE A 25 1.71 19.14 -10.15
C PHE A 25 0.24 19.54 -10.14
N PHE A 26 -0.06 20.84 -10.07
CA PHE A 26 -1.42 21.38 -10.07
C PHE A 26 -1.98 21.59 -11.48
N ASP A 27 -3.30 21.74 -11.56
CA ASP A 27 -4.01 22.07 -12.78
C ASP A 27 -3.57 23.46 -13.28
N PRO A 28 -3.44 23.65 -14.62
CA PRO A 28 -2.94 24.90 -15.18
C PRO A 28 -3.72 26.13 -14.69
N GLY A 29 -3.00 27.12 -14.16
CA GLY A 29 -3.58 28.39 -13.71
C GLY A 29 -4.21 28.38 -12.30
N THR A 30 -4.17 27.25 -11.59
CA THR A 30 -4.81 27.13 -10.26
C THR A 30 -3.86 27.38 -9.08
N VAL A 31 -2.54 27.46 -9.33
CA VAL A 31 -1.53 27.59 -8.27
C VAL A 31 -1.61 28.96 -7.59
N LEU A 32 -1.94 28.94 -6.30
CA LEU A 32 -1.98 30.10 -5.42
C LEU A 32 -1.01 29.90 -4.25
N PRO A 33 0.13 30.62 -4.21
CA PRO A 33 1.07 30.54 -3.09
C PRO A 33 0.40 30.91 -1.75
N LEU A 34 0.68 30.14 -0.70
CA LEU A 34 0.18 30.41 0.65
C LEU A 34 0.98 31.52 1.36
N HIS A 35 2.18 31.82 0.85
CA HIS A 35 3.04 32.89 1.31
C HIS A 35 3.82 33.49 0.13
N PRO A 36 4.35 34.73 0.26
CA PRO A 36 5.27 35.29 -0.72
C PRO A 36 6.51 34.41 -0.89
N ARG A 37 7.03 34.33 -2.11
CA ARG A 37 8.28 33.61 -2.37
C ARG A 37 9.43 34.24 -1.59
N ASP A 38 10.15 33.43 -0.83
CA ASP A 38 11.25 33.85 0.02
C ASP A 38 12.47 32.90 -0.12
N LYS A 39 13.44 33.02 0.81
CA LYS A 39 14.65 32.17 0.86
C LYS A 39 14.58 31.13 1.99
N SER A 40 13.37 30.77 2.42
CA SER A 40 13.15 29.77 3.47
C SER A 40 13.57 28.35 3.04
N GLY A 41 13.70 28.11 1.73
CA GLY A 41 13.99 26.79 1.17
C GLY A 41 12.75 25.92 0.93
N VAL A 42 11.55 26.50 1.02
CA VAL A 42 10.26 25.85 0.75
C VAL A 42 9.33 26.85 0.05
N LEU A 43 8.48 26.34 -0.84
CA LEU A 43 7.30 27.06 -1.32
C LEU A 43 6.05 26.22 -1.07
N ALA A 44 5.06 26.80 -0.40
CA ALA A 44 3.74 26.18 -0.21
C ALA A 44 2.67 26.89 -1.05
N ALA A 45 1.74 26.12 -1.57
CA ALA A 45 0.66 26.60 -2.41
C ALA A 45 -0.61 25.75 -2.23
N ILE A 46 -1.73 26.34 -2.63
CA ILE A 46 -3.00 25.65 -2.83
C ILE A 46 -3.38 25.75 -4.31
N GLY A 47 -4.01 24.71 -4.83
CA GLY A 47 -4.49 24.65 -6.21
C GLY A 47 -5.47 23.50 -6.38
N GLU A 48 -5.71 23.12 -7.63
CA GLU A 48 -6.55 21.97 -7.96
C GLU A 48 -5.72 20.86 -8.62
N VAL A 49 -6.09 19.61 -8.38
CA VAL A 49 -5.54 18.43 -9.02
C VAL A 49 -6.70 17.62 -9.56
N ASP A 50 -6.87 17.61 -10.87
CA ASP A 50 -8.05 17.04 -11.53
C ASP A 50 -9.36 17.60 -10.95
N GLY A 51 -9.39 18.91 -10.65
CA GLY A 51 -10.53 19.58 -10.01
C GLY A 51 -10.61 19.42 -8.47
N VAL A 52 -9.77 18.57 -7.87
CA VAL A 52 -9.72 18.40 -6.41
C VAL A 52 -8.84 19.46 -5.78
N ARG A 53 -9.43 20.30 -4.92
CA ARG A 53 -8.66 21.25 -4.11
C ARG A 53 -7.58 20.52 -3.32
N THR A 54 -6.33 20.96 -3.43
CA THR A 54 -5.18 20.25 -2.85
C THR A 54 -4.18 21.26 -2.34
N VAL A 55 -3.60 21.02 -1.16
CA VAL A 55 -2.47 21.80 -0.66
C VAL A 55 -1.19 21.06 -0.98
N ALA A 56 -0.15 21.77 -1.39
CA ALA A 56 1.17 21.18 -1.59
C ALA A 56 2.28 22.09 -1.09
N TYR A 57 3.35 21.49 -0.56
CA TYR A 57 4.60 22.18 -0.26
C TYR A 57 5.73 21.51 -1.04
N CYS A 58 6.67 22.31 -1.54
CA CYS A 58 7.81 21.85 -2.30
C CYS A 58 9.10 22.40 -1.69
N SER A 59 10.03 21.51 -1.33
CA SER A 59 11.38 21.95 -0.94
C SER A 59 12.10 22.57 -2.14
N ASP A 60 12.78 23.69 -1.93
CA ASP A 60 13.56 24.40 -2.92
C ASP A 60 15.04 23.97 -2.84
N ALA A 61 15.44 23.02 -3.68
CA ALA A 61 16.82 22.55 -3.71
C ALA A 61 17.82 23.61 -4.16
N THR A 62 17.36 24.70 -4.80
CA THR A 62 18.22 25.80 -5.25
C THR A 62 18.64 26.71 -4.09
N VAL A 63 17.92 26.65 -2.97
CA VAL A 63 18.22 27.41 -1.75
C VAL A 63 18.84 26.47 -0.71
N MET A 64 20.17 26.55 -0.57
CA MET A 64 20.94 25.75 0.41
C MET A 64 20.67 24.24 0.31
N GLY A 65 20.40 23.71 -0.88
CA GLY A 65 20.06 22.30 -1.06
C GLY A 65 18.70 21.89 -0.47
N GLY A 66 17.77 22.83 -0.28
CA GLY A 66 16.47 22.59 0.34
C GLY A 66 16.53 22.36 1.84
N ALA A 67 17.58 22.87 2.51
CA ALA A 67 17.79 22.66 3.93
C ALA A 67 16.63 23.24 4.77
N MET A 68 16.06 22.41 5.64
CA MET A 68 14.95 22.74 6.54
C MET A 68 15.44 23.65 7.67
N GLY A 69 15.13 24.95 7.57
CA GLY A 69 15.31 25.94 8.64
C GLY A 69 13.97 26.32 9.28
N VAL A 70 14.00 27.25 10.24
CA VAL A 70 12.84 27.70 11.03
C VAL A 70 11.70 28.16 10.13
N ASP A 71 11.95 29.11 9.23
CA ASP A 71 10.91 29.67 8.35
C ASP A 71 10.36 28.62 7.37
N GLY A 72 11.25 27.80 6.79
CA GLY A 72 10.84 26.77 5.82
C GLY A 72 9.97 25.69 6.47
N CYS A 73 10.32 25.28 7.69
CA CYS A 73 9.49 24.38 8.48
C CYS A 73 8.15 25.01 8.85
N LYS A 74 8.13 26.31 9.19
CA LYS A 74 6.88 27.03 9.47
C LYS A 74 5.94 26.98 8.26
N HIS A 75 6.43 27.21 7.05
CA HIS A 75 5.61 27.12 5.83
C HIS A 75 5.05 25.71 5.58
N ILE A 76 5.82 24.66 5.90
CA ILE A 76 5.33 23.27 5.83
C ILE A 76 4.21 23.04 6.86
N VAL A 77 4.40 23.49 8.10
CA VAL A 77 3.39 23.37 9.17
C VAL A 77 2.11 24.11 8.78
N ASP A 78 2.21 25.37 8.34
CA ASP A 78 1.07 26.18 7.90
C ASP A 78 0.33 25.51 6.72
N ALA A 79 1.05 24.86 5.80
CA ALA A 79 0.45 24.11 4.69
C ALA A 79 -0.33 22.89 5.18
N ILE A 80 0.24 22.11 6.12
CA ILE A 80 -0.46 20.96 6.72
C ILE A 80 -1.70 21.42 7.50
N ASP A 81 -1.59 22.49 8.28
CA ASP A 81 -2.71 23.05 9.03
C ASP A 81 -3.82 23.55 8.08
N THR A 82 -3.44 24.23 6.99
CA THR A 82 -4.39 24.65 5.94
C THR A 82 -5.12 23.44 5.33
N ALA A 83 -4.41 22.33 5.09
CA ALA A 83 -5.00 21.11 4.55
C ALA A 83 -5.99 20.47 5.54
N ILE A 84 -5.63 20.42 6.82
CA ILE A 84 -6.50 19.94 7.91
C ILE A 84 -7.78 20.79 7.99
N ASP A 85 -7.63 22.11 8.03
CA ASP A 85 -8.76 23.04 8.19
C ASP A 85 -9.72 23.00 7.00
N SER A 86 -9.17 22.84 5.79
CA SER A 86 -9.95 22.72 4.55
C SER A 86 -10.39 21.29 4.25
N LYS A 87 -10.00 20.30 5.06
CA LYS A 87 -10.27 18.86 4.87
C LYS A 87 -9.86 18.37 3.48
N THR A 88 -8.69 18.79 3.04
CA THR A 88 -8.19 18.57 1.68
C THR A 88 -6.87 17.79 1.71
N PRO A 89 -6.54 17.01 0.67
CA PRO A 89 -5.27 16.29 0.63
C PRO A 89 -4.05 17.23 0.71
N VAL A 90 -2.96 16.75 1.29
CA VAL A 90 -1.67 17.46 1.32
C VAL A 90 -0.57 16.65 0.64
N VAL A 91 0.17 17.32 -0.24
CA VAL A 91 1.26 16.70 -1.00
C VAL A 91 2.60 17.37 -0.70
N GLY A 92 3.54 16.59 -0.18
CA GLY A 92 4.91 17.03 0.04
C GLY A 92 5.80 16.64 -1.14
N ILE A 93 6.35 17.62 -1.85
CA ILE A 93 7.32 17.42 -2.92
C ILE A 93 8.72 17.65 -2.35
N TRP A 94 9.47 16.57 -2.16
CA TRP A 94 10.70 16.56 -1.39
C TRP A 94 11.96 16.63 -2.26
N HIS A 95 12.81 17.59 -1.93
CA HIS A 95 14.20 17.68 -2.36
C HIS A 95 14.99 18.51 -1.34
N SER A 96 15.22 17.92 -0.16
CA SER A 96 15.88 18.51 1.00
C SER A 96 17.13 17.75 1.43
N GLY A 97 18.24 18.46 1.57
CA GLY A 97 19.49 17.97 2.15
C GLY A 97 19.45 17.74 3.67
N GLY A 98 18.32 17.99 4.34
CA GLY A 98 18.15 17.81 5.79
C GLY A 98 18.03 19.12 6.55
N ALA A 99 18.39 19.12 7.83
CA ALA A 99 18.29 20.30 8.69
C ALA A 99 19.31 21.38 8.30
N ARG A 100 18.93 22.65 8.40
CA ARG A 100 19.82 23.78 8.12
C ARG A 100 20.84 23.96 9.25
N LEU A 101 22.06 23.48 9.00
CA LEU A 101 23.13 23.42 9.99
C LEU A 101 23.46 24.77 10.65
N ALA A 102 23.38 25.87 9.89
CA ALA A 102 23.68 27.21 10.40
C ALA A 102 22.72 27.70 11.50
N GLU A 103 21.50 27.18 11.55
CA GLU A 103 20.47 27.52 12.55
C GLU A 103 20.50 26.58 13.78
N GLY A 104 21.38 25.57 13.77
CA GLY A 104 21.62 24.70 14.92
C GLY A 104 20.35 24.06 15.49
N VAL A 105 20.13 24.21 16.79
CA VAL A 105 19.02 23.57 17.52
C VAL A 105 17.65 24.11 17.11
N GLU A 106 17.57 25.35 16.62
CA GLU A 106 16.32 25.97 16.21
C GLU A 106 15.74 25.25 14.98
N ALA A 107 16.60 24.88 14.02
CA ALA A 107 16.20 24.06 12.88
C ALA A 107 15.73 22.66 13.31
N LEU A 108 16.38 22.04 14.30
CA LEU A 108 15.96 20.73 14.83
C LEU A 108 14.59 20.81 15.50
N HIS A 109 14.35 21.86 16.29
CA HIS A 109 13.03 22.09 16.90
C HIS A 109 11.96 22.28 15.83
N ALA A 110 12.24 23.10 14.80
CA ALA A 110 11.31 23.36 13.72
C ALA A 110 10.99 22.12 12.88
N VAL A 111 11.98 21.25 12.62
CA VAL A 111 11.76 19.93 11.99
C VAL A 111 10.86 19.05 12.86
N GLY A 112 11.02 19.09 14.18
CA GLY A 112 10.13 18.39 15.12
C GLY A 112 8.67 18.86 15.04
N LEU A 113 8.44 20.16 14.84
CA LEU A 113 7.10 20.72 14.63
C LEU A 113 6.46 20.23 13.32
N VAL A 114 7.26 20.03 12.27
CA VAL A 114 6.78 19.42 11.01
C VAL A 114 6.31 17.98 11.24
N PHE A 115 7.07 17.17 12.00
CA PHE A 115 6.66 15.80 12.31
C PHE A 115 5.40 15.74 13.16
N GLU A 116 5.28 16.64 14.13
CA GLU A 116 4.07 16.78 14.95
C GLU A 116 2.85 17.10 14.06
N ALA A 117 2.97 18.05 13.14
CA ALA A 117 1.91 18.39 12.20
C ALA A 117 1.51 17.21 11.29
N MET A 118 2.48 16.45 10.76
CA MET A 118 2.20 15.24 9.99
C MET A 118 1.45 14.17 10.82
N VAL A 119 1.82 14.03 12.09
CA VAL A 119 1.16 13.11 13.03
C VAL A 119 -0.24 13.59 13.42
N ARG A 120 -0.50 14.90 13.43
CA ARG A 120 -1.86 15.46 13.57
C ARG A 120 -2.71 15.19 12.33
N ALA A 121 -2.14 15.31 11.14
CA ALA A 121 -2.83 15.06 9.88
C ALA A 121 -3.09 13.57 9.59
N SER A 122 -2.33 12.64 10.22
CA SER A 122 -2.41 11.19 9.95
C SER A 122 -3.81 10.63 10.17
N GLY A 123 -4.39 10.05 9.10
CA GLY A 123 -5.75 9.50 9.11
C GLY A 123 -6.86 10.54 9.11
N LEU A 124 -6.53 11.84 9.05
CA LEU A 124 -7.49 12.95 8.96
C LEU A 124 -7.59 13.48 7.53
N VAL A 125 -6.44 13.76 6.90
CA VAL A 125 -6.34 14.12 5.49
C VAL A 125 -5.29 13.25 4.82
N PRO A 126 -5.46 12.86 3.54
CA PRO A 126 -4.46 12.07 2.82
C PRO A 126 -3.14 12.83 2.71
N GLN A 127 -2.05 12.19 3.14
CA GLN A 127 -0.70 12.75 3.03
C GLN A 127 0.13 11.96 2.01
N ILE A 128 0.53 12.59 0.92
CA ILE A 128 1.33 11.95 -0.14
C ILE A 128 2.69 12.63 -0.22
N SER A 129 3.77 11.85 -0.15
CA SER A 129 5.13 12.34 -0.36
C SER A 129 5.66 11.92 -1.72
N VAL A 130 6.06 12.89 -2.52
CA VAL A 130 6.74 12.69 -3.81
C VAL A 130 8.20 13.10 -3.66
N VAL A 131 9.11 12.13 -3.69
CA VAL A 131 10.54 12.35 -3.44
C VAL A 131 11.29 12.41 -4.76
N LEU A 132 11.71 13.62 -5.12
CA LEU A 132 12.34 13.98 -6.41
C LEU A 132 13.83 14.33 -6.27
N GLY A 133 14.44 13.96 -5.16
CA GLY A 133 15.82 14.23 -4.82
C GLY A 133 16.11 13.75 -3.41
N PHE A 134 16.99 14.44 -2.69
CA PHE A 134 17.33 14.07 -1.32
C PHE A 134 16.17 14.30 -0.33
N ALA A 135 16.08 13.42 0.65
CA ALA A 135 15.36 13.59 1.92
C ALA A 135 16.26 12.96 2.99
N ALA A 136 17.25 13.72 3.45
CA ALA A 136 18.33 13.24 4.30
C ALA A 136 18.18 13.70 5.77
N GLY A 137 18.72 12.91 6.70
CA GLY A 137 18.71 13.26 8.13
C GLY A 137 17.29 13.36 8.67
N GLY A 138 16.96 14.49 9.31
CA GLY A 138 15.60 14.77 9.77
C GLY A 138 14.57 14.70 8.64
N ALA A 139 14.89 15.22 7.45
CA ALA A 139 13.95 15.20 6.32
C ALA A 139 13.57 13.78 5.88
N ALA A 140 14.36 12.74 6.19
CA ALA A 140 14.04 11.36 5.85
C ALA A 140 12.78 10.85 6.56
N TYR A 141 12.50 11.35 7.78
CA TYR A 141 11.31 10.96 8.54
C TYR A 141 10.04 11.63 8.02
N GLY A 142 10.15 12.76 7.32
CA GLY A 142 9.01 13.45 6.71
C GLY A 142 8.18 12.52 5.82
N PRO A 143 8.76 12.00 4.72
CA PRO A 143 8.08 11.02 3.88
C PRO A 143 7.60 9.78 4.63
N ALA A 144 8.41 9.25 5.56
CA ALA A 144 8.08 8.03 6.29
C ALA A 144 6.84 8.17 7.20
N LEU A 145 6.50 9.39 7.63
CA LEU A 145 5.32 9.68 8.45
C LEU A 145 4.04 9.90 7.61
N THR A 146 4.16 10.06 6.29
CA THR A 146 3.00 10.23 5.39
C THR A 146 2.38 8.92 4.96
N ASP A 147 1.18 8.96 4.38
CA ASP A 147 0.41 7.76 4.01
C ASP A 147 1.06 7.00 2.85
N ILE A 148 1.49 7.71 1.80
CA ILE A 148 2.11 7.12 0.61
C ILE A 148 3.40 7.86 0.26
N VAL A 149 4.41 7.09 -0.14
CA VAL A 149 5.72 7.59 -0.60
C VAL A 149 5.98 7.12 -2.02
N ILE A 150 6.08 8.09 -2.93
CA ILE A 150 6.45 7.91 -4.33
C ILE A 150 7.88 8.39 -4.48
N MET A 151 8.76 7.59 -5.09
CA MET A 151 10.14 7.98 -5.35
C MET A 151 10.43 7.95 -6.86
N ALA A 152 10.89 9.08 -7.39
CA ALA A 152 11.50 9.15 -8.73
C ALA A 152 12.92 8.52 -8.70
N PRO A 153 13.54 8.18 -9.85
CA PRO A 153 14.87 7.59 -9.91
C PRO A 153 15.96 8.35 -9.15
N GLU A 154 15.84 9.67 -9.07
CA GLU A 154 16.75 10.60 -8.37
C GLU A 154 16.50 10.64 -6.86
N GLY A 155 15.35 10.16 -6.38
CA GLY A 155 14.93 10.21 -5.00
C GLY A 155 15.88 9.44 -4.06
N ARG A 156 16.26 10.04 -2.94
CA ARG A 156 17.12 9.41 -1.92
C ARG A 156 16.56 9.67 -0.53
N ILE A 157 16.30 8.62 0.23
CA ILE A 157 15.88 8.73 1.63
C ILE A 157 16.93 8.03 2.50
N PHE A 158 17.53 8.73 3.46
CA PHE A 158 18.40 8.10 4.45
C PHE A 158 18.59 8.99 5.67
N VAL A 159 18.65 8.38 6.85
CA VAL A 159 18.94 9.11 8.09
C VAL A 159 20.39 9.59 8.11
N THR A 160 21.30 8.74 7.62
CA THR A 160 22.75 9.00 7.68
C THR A 160 23.34 8.78 6.29
N GLY A 161 24.13 9.74 5.81
CA GLY A 161 24.78 9.66 4.50
C GLY A 161 25.87 8.57 4.44
N PRO A 162 26.24 8.12 3.23
CA PRO A 162 27.17 7.00 3.03
C PRO A 162 28.56 7.24 3.64
N ASP A 163 29.07 8.48 3.62
CA ASP A 163 30.38 8.79 4.19
C ASP A 163 30.41 8.56 5.70
N VAL A 164 29.32 8.90 6.40
CA VAL A 164 29.21 8.69 7.85
C VAL A 164 29.04 7.20 8.16
N VAL A 165 28.24 6.47 7.36
CA VAL A 165 28.14 5.01 7.47
C VAL A 165 29.53 4.37 7.36
N ARG A 166 30.31 4.76 6.35
CA ARG A 166 31.67 4.28 6.15
C ARG A 166 32.58 4.60 7.31
N SER A 167 32.55 5.84 7.83
CA SER A 167 33.45 6.24 8.92
C SER A 167 33.13 5.53 10.25
N VAL A 168 31.86 5.20 10.50
CA VAL A 168 31.42 4.61 11.77
C VAL A 168 31.45 3.08 11.75
N THR A 169 31.03 2.47 10.64
CA THR A 169 30.85 1.01 10.53
C THR A 169 31.91 0.32 9.68
N GLY A 170 32.62 1.08 8.84
CA GLY A 170 33.52 0.52 7.82
C GLY A 170 32.82 0.05 6.54
N GLU A 171 31.48 0.07 6.49
CA GLU A 171 30.71 -0.35 5.31
C GLU A 171 30.84 0.67 4.17
N ASN A 172 31.21 0.20 2.99
CA ASN A 172 31.32 1.02 1.79
C ASN A 172 30.07 0.83 0.92
N VAL A 173 29.24 1.86 0.82
CA VAL A 173 27.96 1.82 0.10
C VAL A 173 27.72 3.16 -0.60
N ASP A 174 27.18 3.13 -1.82
CA ASP A 174 26.80 4.35 -2.53
C ASP A 174 25.39 4.85 -2.13
N MET A 175 25.04 6.08 -2.48
CA MET A 175 23.75 6.68 -2.12
C MET A 175 22.54 5.92 -2.71
N ALA A 176 22.65 5.37 -3.92
CA ALA A 176 21.56 4.68 -4.58
C ALA A 176 21.27 3.33 -3.91
N THR A 177 22.32 2.61 -3.55
CA THR A 177 22.25 1.34 -2.82
C THR A 177 21.82 1.55 -1.38
N LEU A 178 22.26 2.63 -0.73
CA LEU A 178 21.91 2.95 0.65
C LEU A 178 20.42 3.33 0.80
N GLY A 179 19.93 4.24 -0.04
CA GLY A 179 18.62 4.88 0.16
C GLY A 179 17.88 5.24 -1.13
N GLY A 180 18.19 4.58 -2.24
CA GLY A 180 17.52 4.80 -3.51
C GLY A 180 16.17 4.08 -3.62
N PRO A 181 15.39 4.36 -4.69
CA PRO A 181 14.05 3.82 -4.88
C PRO A 181 14.03 2.30 -4.96
N VAL A 182 15.04 1.68 -5.58
CA VAL A 182 15.15 0.23 -5.71
C VAL A 182 15.36 -0.43 -4.34
N THR A 183 16.24 0.12 -3.50
CA THR A 183 16.48 -0.39 -2.15
C THR A 183 15.24 -0.22 -1.30
N HIS A 184 14.63 0.96 -1.30
CA HIS A 184 13.44 1.19 -0.49
C HIS A 184 12.21 0.41 -0.95
N GLY A 185 12.04 0.22 -2.25
CA GLY A 185 10.92 -0.53 -2.85
C GLY A 185 11.08 -2.05 -2.82
N LYS A 186 12.28 -2.58 -2.51
CA LYS A 186 12.53 -4.03 -2.44
C LYS A 186 12.92 -4.54 -1.05
N LYS A 187 13.66 -3.76 -0.26
CA LYS A 187 14.23 -4.19 1.02
C LYS A 187 13.52 -3.59 2.22
N SER A 188 13.45 -2.26 2.32
CA SER A 188 12.96 -1.61 3.54
C SER A 188 11.45 -1.41 3.60
N GLY A 189 10.76 -1.41 2.45
CA GLY A 189 9.34 -1.08 2.36
C GLY A 189 9.00 0.42 2.49
N VAL A 190 9.95 1.33 2.69
CA VAL A 190 9.67 2.78 2.81
C VAL A 190 9.03 3.36 1.55
N CYS A 191 9.48 2.92 0.37
CA CYS A 191 8.93 3.38 -0.91
C CYS A 191 7.71 2.53 -1.28
N HIS A 192 6.57 3.20 -1.47
CA HIS A 192 5.34 2.55 -1.90
C HIS A 192 5.31 2.43 -3.41
N ILE A 193 5.73 3.47 -4.14
CA ILE A 193 5.68 3.49 -5.59
C ILE A 193 7.01 4.00 -6.15
N VAL A 194 7.66 3.17 -6.98
CA VAL A 194 8.85 3.55 -7.72
C VAL A 194 8.40 4.08 -9.08
N ALA A 195 8.60 5.37 -9.33
CA ALA A 195 8.26 6.00 -10.60
C ALA A 195 9.38 5.85 -11.62
N ASN A 196 9.03 5.99 -12.90
CA ASN A 196 9.96 5.90 -14.02
C ASN A 196 10.82 7.15 -14.18
N ASP A 197 10.26 8.32 -13.85
CA ASP A 197 10.90 9.64 -13.87
C ASP A 197 10.13 10.63 -12.97
N GLU A 198 10.55 11.90 -12.93
CA GLU A 198 9.88 12.96 -12.17
C GLU A 198 8.44 13.23 -12.66
N ALA A 199 8.19 13.16 -13.97
CA ALA A 199 6.86 13.44 -14.52
C ALA A 199 5.88 12.32 -14.15
N ASP A 200 6.29 11.05 -14.24
CA ASP A 200 5.54 9.89 -13.77
C ASP A 200 5.29 9.97 -12.26
N ALA A 201 6.28 10.40 -11.47
CA ALA A 201 6.12 10.55 -10.02
C ALA A 201 5.03 11.59 -9.66
N LEU A 202 5.03 12.73 -10.33
CA LEU A 202 4.01 13.77 -10.16
C LEU A 202 2.64 13.29 -10.65
N HIS A 203 2.58 12.62 -11.81
CA HIS A 203 1.35 12.07 -12.36
C HIS A 203 0.70 11.03 -11.43
N ARG A 204 1.49 10.10 -10.88
CA ARG A 204 0.99 9.13 -9.89
C ARG A 204 0.54 9.80 -8.60
N GLY A 205 1.24 10.86 -8.17
CA GLY A 205 0.80 11.71 -7.07
C GLY A 205 -0.59 12.31 -7.31
N ARG A 206 -0.83 12.84 -8.52
CA ARG A 206 -2.13 13.38 -8.93
C ARG A 206 -3.21 12.31 -8.92
N ARG A 207 -2.95 11.15 -9.54
CA ARG A 207 -3.91 10.03 -9.58
C ARG A 207 -4.32 9.55 -8.18
N LEU A 208 -3.38 9.53 -7.23
CA LEU A 208 -3.69 9.17 -5.85
C LEU A 208 -4.53 10.23 -5.12
N VAL A 209 -4.28 11.53 -5.35
CA VAL A 209 -5.17 12.60 -4.85
C VAL A 209 -6.61 12.33 -5.28
N SER A 210 -6.83 12.04 -6.56
CA SER A 210 -8.16 11.76 -7.13
C SER A 210 -8.75 10.47 -6.54
N MET A 211 -7.95 9.40 -6.31
CA MET A 211 -8.43 8.17 -5.69
C MET A 211 -8.84 8.35 -4.22
N PHE A 212 -8.16 9.20 -3.44
CA PHE A 212 -8.48 9.45 -2.04
C PHE A 212 -9.63 10.44 -1.85
N ALA A 213 -9.67 11.52 -2.63
CA ALA A 213 -10.65 12.59 -2.47
C ALA A 213 -11.93 12.34 -3.28
N GLU A 214 -11.80 11.89 -4.53
CA GLU A 214 -12.92 11.63 -5.46
C GLU A 214 -13.09 10.13 -5.70
N GLN A 215 -13.46 9.45 -4.63
CA GLN A 215 -13.54 8.00 -4.67
C GLN A 215 -14.78 7.48 -5.42
N GLY A 216 -15.73 8.31 -5.83
CA GLY A 216 -16.88 7.90 -6.67
C GLY A 216 -17.93 7.05 -5.94
N GLU A 217 -18.88 6.48 -6.68
CA GLU A 217 -19.91 5.55 -6.19
C GLU A 217 -19.89 4.25 -7.01
N PHE A 218 -20.51 3.18 -6.49
CA PHE A 218 -20.59 1.91 -7.20
C PHE A 218 -21.69 1.94 -8.27
N ASP A 219 -21.30 1.89 -9.54
CA ASP A 219 -22.17 1.53 -10.66
C ASP A 219 -22.20 0.01 -10.81
N LEU A 220 -23.26 -0.61 -10.27
CA LEU A 220 -23.46 -2.06 -10.32
C LEU A 220 -23.74 -2.59 -11.73
N VAL A 221 -24.29 -1.74 -12.60
CA VAL A 221 -24.53 -2.10 -14.00
C VAL A 221 -23.20 -2.18 -14.71
N ALA A 222 -22.34 -1.18 -14.58
CA ALA A 222 -20.99 -1.20 -15.14
C ALA A 222 -20.13 -2.34 -14.55
N ALA A 223 -20.25 -2.63 -13.25
CA ALA A 223 -19.57 -3.77 -12.63
C ALA A 223 -19.98 -5.09 -13.29
N ALA A 224 -21.27 -5.32 -13.52
CA ALA A 224 -21.79 -6.54 -14.15
C ALA A 224 -21.46 -6.66 -15.63
N HIS A 225 -21.32 -5.56 -16.37
CA HIS A 225 -20.85 -5.62 -17.76
C HIS A 225 -19.39 -6.07 -17.88
N GLY A 226 -18.58 -5.87 -16.83
CA GLY A 226 -17.19 -6.32 -16.76
C GLY A 226 -17.00 -7.75 -16.22
N ASP A 227 -18.07 -8.50 -16.01
CA ASP A 227 -17.98 -9.90 -15.54
C ASP A 227 -17.27 -10.78 -16.58
N VAL A 228 -16.22 -11.47 -16.14
CA VAL A 228 -15.47 -12.46 -16.93
C VAL A 228 -15.05 -13.63 -16.03
N ASP A 229 -14.77 -14.78 -16.62
CA ASP A 229 -14.30 -15.96 -15.87
C ASP A 229 -12.86 -15.75 -15.34
N LEU A 230 -12.75 -15.26 -14.12
CA LEU A 230 -11.47 -15.08 -13.44
C LEU A 230 -10.77 -16.41 -13.09
N LYS A 231 -11.51 -17.53 -12.96
CA LYS A 231 -10.92 -18.85 -12.68
C LYS A 231 -10.13 -19.36 -13.89
N ALA A 232 -10.49 -18.96 -15.11
CA ALA A 232 -9.74 -19.27 -16.33
C ALA A 232 -8.28 -18.78 -16.31
N MET A 233 -7.95 -17.80 -15.44
CA MET A 233 -6.59 -17.30 -15.25
C MET A 233 -5.73 -18.21 -14.34
N LEU A 234 -6.36 -19.16 -13.66
CA LEU A 234 -5.65 -20.12 -12.81
C LEU A 234 -5.05 -21.26 -13.65
N PRO A 235 -3.92 -21.84 -13.23
CA PRO A 235 -3.40 -23.04 -13.84
C PRO A 235 -4.34 -24.22 -13.59
N ALA A 236 -4.48 -25.11 -14.58
CA ALA A 236 -5.32 -26.30 -14.49
C ALA A 236 -4.99 -27.22 -13.30
N SER A 237 -3.75 -27.19 -12.79
CA SER A 237 -3.33 -27.94 -11.60
C SER A 237 -3.24 -27.02 -10.39
N ALA A 238 -3.99 -27.34 -9.33
CA ALA A 238 -3.94 -26.64 -8.04
C ALA A 238 -2.56 -26.67 -7.36
N LYS A 239 -1.68 -27.60 -7.75
CA LYS A 239 -0.30 -27.67 -7.25
C LYS A 239 0.62 -26.61 -7.86
N ARG A 240 0.27 -26.03 -9.00
CA ARG A 240 1.07 -24.97 -9.65
C ARG A 240 0.73 -23.62 -9.03
N ALA A 241 1.76 -22.86 -8.71
CA ALA A 241 1.61 -21.47 -8.30
C ALA A 241 1.24 -20.59 -9.51
N TYR A 242 0.61 -19.45 -9.25
CA TYR A 242 0.21 -18.47 -10.26
C TYR A 242 0.41 -17.04 -9.72
N ASP A 243 0.48 -16.06 -10.62
CA ASP A 243 0.52 -14.65 -10.26
C ASP A 243 -0.91 -14.13 -10.07
N VAL A 244 -1.22 -13.52 -8.92
CA VAL A 244 -2.57 -13.01 -8.64
C VAL A 244 -2.89 -11.71 -9.38
N LYS A 245 -1.88 -10.99 -9.89
CA LYS A 245 -2.05 -9.68 -10.51
C LYS A 245 -3.00 -9.65 -11.71
N PRO A 246 -3.01 -10.63 -12.64
CA PRO A 246 -4.01 -10.69 -13.70
C PRO A 246 -5.44 -10.71 -13.18
N ILE A 247 -5.73 -11.48 -12.12
CA ILE A 247 -7.06 -11.51 -11.47
C ILE A 247 -7.40 -10.13 -10.90
N VAL A 248 -6.44 -9.47 -10.23
CA VAL A 248 -6.65 -8.12 -9.68
C VAL A 248 -6.95 -7.11 -10.77
N ASN A 249 -6.19 -7.13 -11.87
CA ASN A 249 -6.36 -6.19 -12.98
C ASN A 249 -7.70 -6.37 -13.68
N GLU A 250 -8.12 -7.61 -13.90
CA GLU A 250 -9.40 -7.89 -14.56
C GLU A 250 -10.60 -7.65 -13.64
N LEU A 251 -10.42 -7.84 -12.32
CA LEU A 251 -11.45 -7.50 -11.35
C LEU A 251 -11.73 -5.98 -11.32
N LEU A 252 -10.72 -5.16 -11.53
CA LEU A 252 -10.81 -3.69 -11.46
C LEU A 252 -11.21 -3.08 -12.81
N ASP A 253 -11.62 -1.81 -12.78
CA ASP A 253 -11.99 -1.06 -13.96
C ASP A 253 -10.78 -0.89 -14.88
N ASN A 254 -11.02 -0.98 -16.18
CA ASN A 254 -10.05 -0.67 -17.23
C ASN A 254 -10.43 0.64 -17.90
N VAL A 255 -9.46 1.54 -18.11
CA VAL A 255 -9.60 2.79 -18.85
C VAL A 255 -8.60 2.73 -20.00
N ASP A 256 -9.08 2.90 -21.24
CA ASP A 256 -8.25 2.82 -22.46
C ASP A 256 -7.41 1.54 -22.60
N GLY A 257 -7.94 0.42 -22.07
CA GLY A 257 -7.28 -0.89 -22.10
C GLY A 257 -6.25 -1.11 -20.99
N GLU A 258 -6.08 -0.16 -20.08
CA GLU A 258 -5.22 -0.30 -18.91
C GLU A 258 -6.03 -0.38 -17.61
N SER A 259 -5.63 -1.29 -16.74
CA SER A 259 -6.22 -1.43 -15.40
C SER A 259 -5.99 -0.17 -14.58
N THR A 260 -7.04 0.25 -13.86
CA THR A 260 -6.98 1.34 -12.88
C THR A 260 -6.19 0.98 -11.63
N PHE A 261 -5.57 -0.20 -11.56
CA PHE A 261 -4.77 -0.64 -10.42
C PHE A 261 -3.46 0.15 -10.30
N GLU A 262 -3.26 0.76 -9.13
CA GLU A 262 -2.02 1.39 -8.70
C GLU A 262 -1.41 0.52 -7.59
N GLU A 263 -0.51 -0.39 -7.99
CA GLU A 263 0.13 -1.32 -7.07
C GLU A 263 1.08 -0.60 -6.11
N MET A 264 0.91 -0.84 -4.82
CA MET A 264 1.76 -0.33 -3.75
C MET A 264 2.73 -1.41 -3.26
N GLN A 265 3.98 -1.00 -3.07
CA GLN A 265 5.10 -1.80 -2.60
C GLN A 265 5.28 -3.08 -3.43
N GLY A 266 5.12 -3.03 -4.76
CA GLY A 266 5.16 -4.22 -5.63
C GLY A 266 6.50 -4.98 -5.64
N GLY A 267 7.59 -4.34 -5.20
CA GLY A 267 8.89 -4.97 -5.00
C GLY A 267 9.12 -5.57 -3.60
N TYR A 268 8.32 -5.19 -2.61
CA TYR A 268 8.49 -5.51 -1.19
C TYR A 268 7.41 -6.48 -0.69
N ALA A 269 7.81 -7.47 0.12
CA ALA A 269 6.93 -8.51 0.65
C ALA A 269 6.00 -9.14 -0.41
N ARG A 270 6.58 -9.59 -1.53
CA ARG A 270 5.85 -9.94 -2.77
C ARG A 270 4.88 -11.12 -2.67
N SER A 271 4.81 -11.83 -1.53
CA SER A 271 3.76 -12.83 -1.27
C SER A 271 2.39 -12.20 -1.01
N ILE A 272 2.31 -10.87 -0.84
CA ILE A 272 1.07 -10.12 -0.79
C ILE A 272 1.13 -8.90 -1.72
N VAL A 273 0.08 -8.75 -2.52
CA VAL A 273 -0.16 -7.61 -3.40
C VAL A 273 -1.12 -6.66 -2.69
N THR A 274 -0.83 -5.37 -2.73
CA THR A 274 -1.66 -4.30 -2.17
C THR A 274 -1.71 -3.16 -3.15
N GLY A 275 -2.83 -2.45 -3.25
CA GLY A 275 -2.92 -1.26 -4.10
C GLY A 275 -4.34 -0.74 -4.20
N LEU A 276 -4.49 0.45 -4.78
CA LEU A 276 -5.79 1.06 -5.01
C LEU A 276 -6.21 0.87 -6.47
N GLY A 277 -7.51 0.82 -6.74
CA GLY A 277 -8.07 0.84 -8.08
C GLY A 277 -9.53 1.25 -8.05
N ARG A 278 -10.22 1.21 -9.18
CA ARG A 278 -11.67 1.45 -9.25
C ARG A 278 -12.42 0.16 -9.55
N LEU A 279 -13.58 -0.02 -8.95
CA LEU A 279 -14.51 -1.12 -9.19
C LEU A 279 -15.90 -0.53 -9.40
N GLY A 280 -16.38 -0.55 -10.63
CA GLY A 280 -17.64 0.09 -11.01
C GLY A 280 -17.62 1.60 -10.69
N GLY A 281 -16.51 2.29 -10.96
CA GLY A 281 -16.33 3.72 -10.69
C GLY A 281 -15.87 4.07 -9.27
N ARG A 282 -16.13 3.21 -8.28
CA ARG A 282 -15.75 3.44 -6.87
C ARG A 282 -14.29 3.04 -6.59
N THR A 283 -13.50 3.90 -5.94
CA THR A 283 -12.17 3.53 -5.44
C THR A 283 -12.30 2.41 -4.41
N VAL A 284 -11.53 1.33 -4.62
CA VAL A 284 -11.39 0.21 -3.69
C VAL A 284 -9.91 -0.08 -3.45
N GLY A 285 -9.60 -0.53 -2.24
CA GLY A 285 -8.30 -1.12 -1.93
C GLY A 285 -8.33 -2.62 -2.20
N VAL A 286 -7.30 -3.15 -2.84
CA VAL A 286 -7.15 -4.58 -3.09
C VAL A 286 -5.98 -5.10 -2.28
N LEU A 287 -6.20 -6.21 -1.58
CA LEU A 287 -5.19 -6.95 -0.82
C LEU A 287 -5.29 -8.43 -1.24
N ALA A 288 -4.22 -8.99 -1.81
CA ALA A 288 -4.28 -10.31 -2.42
C ALA A 288 -3.03 -11.15 -2.11
N ASN A 289 -3.20 -12.40 -1.66
CA ASN A 289 -2.05 -13.33 -1.60
C ASN A 289 -1.55 -13.61 -3.02
N ASN A 290 -0.23 -13.69 -3.20
CA ASN A 290 0.39 -13.98 -4.50
C ASN A 290 1.10 -15.34 -4.48
N PRO A 291 0.45 -16.43 -4.95
CA PRO A 291 0.97 -17.79 -4.85
C PRO A 291 2.33 -18.02 -5.50
N ILE A 292 2.68 -17.30 -6.58
CA ILE A 292 3.99 -17.42 -7.24
C ILE A 292 5.16 -16.97 -6.35
N ARG A 293 4.87 -16.33 -5.22
CA ARG A 293 5.86 -15.87 -4.23
C ARG A 293 5.62 -16.57 -2.91
N MET A 294 6.53 -17.48 -2.54
CA MET A 294 6.47 -18.25 -1.29
C MET A 294 5.13 -18.99 -1.10
N GLY A 295 4.47 -19.42 -2.19
CA GLY A 295 3.18 -20.10 -2.11
C GLY A 295 2.02 -19.22 -1.62
N GLY A 296 2.19 -17.90 -1.55
CA GLY A 296 1.20 -16.97 -1.01
C GLY A 296 1.22 -16.85 0.51
N CYS A 297 2.20 -17.47 1.18
CA CYS A 297 2.32 -17.47 2.63
C CYS A 297 2.43 -16.06 3.23
N LEU A 298 1.84 -15.90 4.42
CA LEU A 298 2.08 -14.74 5.27
C LEU A 298 3.42 -14.87 6.00
N ASN A 299 4.12 -13.76 6.17
CA ASN A 299 5.32 -13.65 6.98
C ASN A 299 5.32 -12.27 7.67
N SER A 300 6.37 -11.96 8.41
CA SER A 300 6.45 -10.71 9.16
C SER A 300 6.33 -9.46 8.28
N GLU A 301 6.99 -9.45 7.12
CA GLU A 301 6.99 -8.32 6.19
C GLU A 301 5.64 -8.16 5.49
N SER A 302 5.05 -9.28 5.01
CA SER A 302 3.75 -9.23 4.32
C SER A 302 2.62 -8.88 5.28
N ALA A 303 2.70 -9.30 6.55
CA ALA A 303 1.75 -8.89 7.58
C ALA A 303 1.83 -7.38 7.90
N GLU A 304 3.03 -6.80 7.98
CA GLU A 304 3.20 -5.36 8.21
C GLU A 304 2.73 -4.52 7.02
N LYS A 305 3.13 -4.91 5.80
CA LYS A 305 2.65 -4.31 4.55
C LYS A 305 1.13 -4.31 4.49
N ALA A 306 0.52 -5.47 4.69
CA ALA A 306 -0.93 -5.64 4.67
C ALA A 306 -1.64 -4.85 5.77
N ALA A 307 -1.12 -4.90 7.00
CA ALA A 307 -1.72 -4.21 8.14
C ALA A 307 -1.80 -2.69 7.91
N ARG A 308 -0.69 -2.08 7.48
CA ARG A 308 -0.66 -0.64 7.18
C ARG A 308 -1.61 -0.28 6.04
N PHE A 309 -1.68 -1.09 5.00
CA PHE A 309 -2.60 -0.87 3.89
C PHE A 309 -4.08 -0.97 4.29
N VAL A 310 -4.44 -1.94 5.15
CA VAL A 310 -5.80 -2.04 5.69
C VAL A 310 -6.16 -0.80 6.51
N ARG A 311 -5.24 -0.32 7.36
CA ARG A 311 -5.46 0.90 8.16
C ARG A 311 -5.56 2.15 7.31
N LEU A 312 -4.76 2.26 6.25
CA LEU A 312 -4.87 3.32 5.24
C LEU A 312 -6.28 3.37 4.65
N CYS A 313 -6.77 2.25 4.11
CA CYS A 313 -8.09 2.20 3.49
C CYS A 313 -9.20 2.51 4.51
N ASN A 314 -9.08 1.95 5.72
CA ASN A 314 -10.02 2.19 6.81
C ASN A 314 -10.07 3.65 7.26
N SER A 315 -8.93 4.34 7.27
CA SER A 315 -8.85 5.75 7.68
C SER A 315 -9.59 6.66 6.71
N PHE A 316 -9.47 6.37 5.40
CA PHE A 316 -10.04 7.20 4.34
C PHE A 316 -11.35 6.69 3.76
N GLY A 317 -12.00 5.71 4.41
CA GLY A 317 -13.32 5.24 3.98
C GLY A 317 -13.31 4.44 2.67
N ILE A 318 -12.17 3.88 2.30
CA ILE A 318 -11.98 3.10 1.08
C ILE A 318 -12.36 1.63 1.36
N PRO A 319 -13.36 1.07 0.66
CA PRO A 319 -13.73 -0.34 0.79
C PRO A 319 -12.60 -1.28 0.35
N LEU A 320 -12.57 -2.50 0.89
CA LEU A 320 -11.50 -3.47 0.64
C LEU A 320 -12.00 -4.72 -0.09
N VAL A 321 -11.26 -5.17 -1.09
CA VAL A 321 -11.36 -6.52 -1.65
C VAL A 321 -10.15 -7.33 -1.20
N VAL A 322 -10.41 -8.44 -0.51
CA VAL A 322 -9.38 -9.34 0.04
C VAL A 322 -9.40 -10.66 -0.71
N ILE A 323 -8.42 -10.91 -1.58
CA ILE A 323 -8.33 -12.14 -2.38
C ILE A 323 -7.37 -13.12 -1.70
N THR A 324 -7.87 -14.30 -1.35
CA THR A 324 -7.15 -15.25 -0.51
C THR A 324 -6.79 -16.53 -1.25
N ASP A 325 -5.49 -16.81 -1.27
CA ASP A 325 -4.89 -18.10 -1.63
C ASP A 325 -3.62 -18.27 -0.79
N VAL A 326 -3.81 -18.80 0.42
CA VAL A 326 -2.79 -18.83 1.45
C VAL A 326 -2.77 -20.18 2.18
N PRO A 327 -1.65 -20.91 2.14
CA PRO A 327 -1.53 -22.18 2.85
C PRO A 327 -1.20 -22.01 4.34
N GLY A 328 -0.93 -20.79 4.81
CA GLY A 328 -0.58 -20.49 6.20
C GLY A 328 0.44 -19.37 6.33
N TYR A 329 1.00 -19.24 7.54
CA TYR A 329 2.22 -18.46 7.77
C TYR A 329 3.44 -19.29 7.35
N LEU A 330 4.47 -18.63 6.84
CA LEU A 330 5.73 -19.26 6.46
C LEU A 330 6.41 -19.84 7.71
N PRO A 331 6.66 -21.16 7.77
CA PRO A 331 7.34 -21.76 8.91
C PRO A 331 8.85 -21.47 8.87
N GLY A 332 9.47 -21.33 10.03
CA GLY A 332 10.93 -21.24 10.14
C GLY A 332 11.40 -20.63 11.46
N VAL A 333 12.54 -21.10 11.97
CA VAL A 333 13.13 -20.57 13.23
C VAL A 333 13.45 -19.08 13.10
N SER A 334 13.96 -18.64 11.94
CA SER A 334 14.21 -17.22 11.69
C SER A 334 12.94 -16.38 11.74
N MET A 335 11.80 -16.91 11.28
CA MET A 335 10.52 -16.19 11.34
C MET A 335 10.10 -15.93 12.79
N GLU A 336 10.28 -16.92 13.67
CA GLU A 336 10.00 -16.78 15.10
C GLU A 336 10.89 -15.71 15.74
N TRP A 337 12.21 -15.74 15.47
CA TRP A 337 13.16 -14.78 16.05
C TRP A 337 13.03 -13.37 15.48
N GLU A 338 12.63 -13.23 14.22
CA GLU A 338 12.26 -11.96 13.60
C GLU A 338 10.93 -11.39 14.13
N GLY A 339 10.23 -12.13 15.00
CA GLY A 339 9.04 -11.70 15.70
C GLY A 339 7.76 -11.87 14.90
N VAL A 340 7.62 -12.93 14.10
CA VAL A 340 6.41 -13.18 13.28
C VAL A 340 5.12 -13.17 14.11
N VAL A 341 5.15 -13.59 15.38
CA VAL A 341 3.98 -13.54 16.26
C VAL A 341 3.47 -12.11 16.46
N ARG A 342 4.34 -11.19 16.90
CA ARG A 342 3.95 -9.78 17.16
C ARG A 342 3.75 -8.98 15.88
N ARG A 343 4.52 -9.28 14.82
CA ARG A 343 4.42 -8.58 13.53
C ARG A 343 3.21 -9.08 12.73
N GLY A 344 2.94 -10.38 12.79
CA GLY A 344 1.74 -11.04 12.23
C GLY A 344 0.45 -10.55 12.89
N ALA A 345 0.46 -10.34 14.21
CA ALA A 345 -0.69 -9.83 14.95
C ALA A 345 -1.19 -8.45 14.49
N LYS A 346 -0.34 -7.65 13.84
CA LYS A 346 -0.72 -6.34 13.28
C LYS A 346 -1.82 -6.46 12.22
N LEU A 347 -1.77 -7.50 11.39
CA LEU A 347 -2.79 -7.72 10.36
C LEU A 347 -4.13 -8.14 10.98
N LEU A 348 -4.09 -9.02 11.99
CA LEU A 348 -5.26 -9.38 12.78
C LEU A 348 -5.90 -8.14 13.42
N HIS A 349 -5.08 -7.27 14.02
CA HIS A 349 -5.54 -6.04 14.63
C HIS A 349 -6.16 -5.09 13.58
N ALA A 350 -5.47 -4.86 12.46
CA ALA A 350 -5.93 -3.97 11.40
C ALA A 350 -7.29 -4.39 10.84
N PHE A 351 -7.50 -5.70 10.62
CA PHE A 351 -8.83 -6.18 10.24
C PHE A 351 -9.81 -6.10 11.41
N ALA A 352 -9.49 -6.49 12.64
CA ALA A 352 -10.46 -6.42 13.74
C ALA A 352 -10.96 -4.98 14.02
N GLU A 353 -10.11 -3.96 13.82
CA GLU A 353 -10.48 -2.56 14.01
C GLU A 353 -11.16 -1.92 12.78
N ALA A 354 -11.03 -2.51 11.59
CA ALA A 354 -11.59 -1.92 10.37
C ALA A 354 -13.12 -1.83 10.42
N ARG A 355 -13.65 -0.74 9.87
CA ARG A 355 -15.08 -0.39 9.80
C ARG A 355 -15.58 -0.19 8.37
N VAL A 356 -14.67 -0.03 7.42
CA VAL A 356 -15.01 0.03 5.99
C VAL A 356 -15.57 -1.31 5.49
N PRO A 357 -16.47 -1.29 4.50
CA PRO A 357 -16.93 -2.50 3.81
C PRO A 357 -15.74 -3.28 3.26
N ARG A 358 -15.77 -4.59 3.46
CA ARG A 358 -14.68 -5.47 3.06
C ARG A 358 -15.15 -6.85 2.72
N VAL A 359 -14.84 -7.28 1.50
CA VAL A 359 -15.23 -8.57 0.96
C VAL A 359 -14.01 -9.47 0.87
N THR A 360 -14.14 -10.70 1.35
CA THR A 360 -13.13 -11.74 1.20
C THR A 360 -13.53 -12.69 0.08
N LEU A 361 -12.61 -13.01 -0.82
CA LEU A 361 -12.78 -13.98 -1.89
C LEU A 361 -11.75 -15.10 -1.76
N VAL A 362 -12.23 -16.31 -1.47
CA VAL A 362 -11.40 -17.52 -1.43
C VAL A 362 -11.31 -18.14 -2.82
N THR A 363 -10.14 -18.05 -3.46
CA THR A 363 -9.96 -18.54 -4.85
C THR A 363 -9.54 -20.01 -4.91
N ARG A 364 -8.66 -20.46 -4.01
CA ARG A 364 -8.19 -21.85 -3.95
C ARG A 364 -8.10 -22.40 -2.53
N LYS A 365 -7.20 -21.89 -1.69
CA LYS A 365 -7.00 -22.46 -0.36
C LYS A 365 -6.81 -21.38 0.68
N ILE A 366 -7.33 -21.65 1.87
CA ILE A 366 -7.18 -20.77 3.00
C ILE A 366 -7.12 -21.61 4.28
N TYR A 367 -5.94 -21.65 4.91
CA TYR A 367 -5.70 -22.53 6.06
C TYR A 367 -5.31 -21.83 7.36
N GLY A 368 -5.73 -22.44 8.47
CA GLY A 368 -5.18 -22.22 9.81
C GLY A 368 -5.22 -20.76 10.27
N GLY A 369 -4.13 -20.28 10.86
CA GLY A 369 -4.05 -18.88 11.32
C GLY A 369 -4.16 -17.86 10.18
N ALA A 370 -3.76 -18.23 8.95
CA ALA A 370 -3.87 -17.32 7.81
C ALA A 370 -5.32 -17.14 7.35
N TYR A 371 -6.18 -18.14 7.53
CA TYR A 371 -7.63 -17.98 7.36
C TYR A 371 -8.17 -16.83 8.20
N ILE A 372 -7.79 -16.81 9.48
CA ILE A 372 -8.22 -15.76 10.41
C ILE A 372 -7.62 -14.42 9.98
N ALA A 373 -6.30 -14.39 9.70
CA ALA A 373 -5.58 -13.16 9.37
C ALA A 373 -6.01 -12.52 8.05
N MET A 374 -6.51 -13.29 7.08
CA MET A 374 -6.96 -12.79 5.78
C MET A 374 -8.46 -12.44 5.78
N ASN A 375 -8.88 -11.62 6.75
CA ASN A 375 -10.23 -11.06 6.84
C ASN A 375 -11.34 -12.13 6.92
N ALA A 376 -11.24 -13.06 7.87
CA ALA A 376 -12.33 -14.00 8.14
C ALA A 376 -13.60 -13.27 8.65
N ARG A 377 -14.76 -13.93 8.54
CA ARG A 377 -16.02 -13.42 9.11
C ARG A 377 -15.92 -13.10 10.60
N SER A 378 -15.13 -13.87 11.36
CA SER A 378 -14.87 -13.61 12.79
C SER A 378 -14.11 -12.31 13.08
N LEU A 379 -13.45 -11.71 12.08
CA LEU A 379 -12.81 -10.39 12.19
C LEU A 379 -13.65 -9.24 11.59
N GLY A 380 -14.92 -9.51 11.26
CA GLY A 380 -15.86 -8.48 10.80
C GLY A 380 -15.86 -8.27 9.29
N ALA A 381 -15.54 -9.28 8.49
CA ALA A 381 -15.75 -9.22 7.05
C ALA A 381 -17.24 -8.95 6.71
N THR A 382 -17.48 -8.09 5.74
CA THR A 382 -18.83 -7.72 5.28
C THR A 382 -19.47 -8.89 4.54
N ALA A 383 -18.72 -9.52 3.64
CA ALA A 383 -19.09 -10.76 2.96
C ALA A 383 -17.83 -11.62 2.73
N VAL A 384 -18.02 -12.92 2.71
CA VAL A 384 -16.98 -13.92 2.44
C VAL A 384 -17.51 -14.86 1.36
N TYR A 385 -16.92 -14.80 0.18
CA TYR A 385 -17.25 -15.66 -0.95
C TYR A 385 -16.15 -16.66 -1.19
N ALA A 386 -16.51 -17.79 -1.77
CA ALA A 386 -15.57 -18.83 -2.18
C ALA A 386 -15.84 -19.28 -3.61
N TRP A 387 -14.79 -19.64 -4.34
CA TRP A 387 -14.94 -20.32 -5.63
C TRP A 387 -15.19 -21.82 -5.44
N PRO A 388 -15.76 -22.51 -6.44
CA PRO A 388 -15.91 -23.95 -6.42
C PRO A 388 -14.54 -24.63 -6.28
N GLU A 389 -14.52 -25.74 -5.52
CA GLU A 389 -13.32 -26.55 -5.24
C GLU A 389 -12.27 -25.84 -4.36
N SER A 390 -12.64 -24.73 -3.72
CA SER A 390 -11.76 -24.10 -2.75
C SER A 390 -11.71 -24.88 -1.43
N GLU A 391 -10.55 -24.84 -0.79
CA GLU A 391 -10.23 -25.58 0.41
C GLU A 391 -10.17 -24.64 1.62
N VAL A 392 -11.07 -24.85 2.58
CA VAL A 392 -11.11 -24.14 3.86
C VAL A 392 -10.86 -25.15 4.98
N ALA A 393 -9.74 -25.03 5.69
CA ALA A 393 -9.36 -26.00 6.71
C ALA A 393 -8.37 -25.45 7.75
N VAL A 394 -8.07 -26.23 8.80
CA VAL A 394 -6.99 -25.89 9.75
C VAL A 394 -5.61 -26.06 9.11
N MET A 395 -5.44 -27.11 8.29
CA MET A 395 -4.25 -27.39 7.49
C MET A 395 -4.62 -28.38 6.38
N GLY A 396 -3.71 -28.65 5.45
CA GLY A 396 -3.94 -29.67 4.42
C GLY A 396 -4.18 -31.06 5.01
N ALA A 397 -5.16 -31.79 4.47
CA ALA A 397 -5.65 -33.03 5.07
C ALA A 397 -4.56 -34.11 5.25
N LYS A 398 -3.69 -34.29 4.25
CA LYS A 398 -2.56 -35.24 4.35
C LYS A 398 -1.60 -34.89 5.50
N ALA A 399 -1.37 -33.59 5.74
CA ALA A 399 -0.54 -33.14 6.86
C ALA A 399 -1.24 -33.36 8.21
N ALA A 400 -2.54 -33.09 8.29
CA ALA A 400 -3.35 -33.35 9.48
C ALA A 400 -3.33 -34.84 9.86
N VAL A 401 -3.52 -35.73 8.89
CA VAL A 401 -3.48 -37.18 9.09
C VAL A 401 -2.13 -37.65 9.62
N GLY A 402 -1.03 -37.11 9.10
CA GLY A 402 0.32 -37.41 9.60
C GLY A 402 0.52 -37.06 11.08
N ILE A 403 -0.21 -36.07 11.60
CA ILE A 403 -0.18 -35.68 13.02
C ILE A 403 -1.17 -36.53 13.84
N LEU A 404 -2.42 -36.61 13.41
CA LEU A 404 -3.51 -37.26 14.14
C LEU A 404 -3.33 -38.78 14.23
N HIS A 405 -2.86 -39.40 13.14
CA HIS A 405 -2.71 -40.85 13.00
C HIS A 405 -1.25 -41.30 13.04
N LYS A 406 -0.33 -40.47 13.55
CA LYS A 406 1.12 -40.74 13.60
C LYS A 406 1.46 -42.14 14.10
N LYS A 407 0.81 -42.59 15.19
CA LYS A 407 1.05 -43.91 15.78
C LYS A 407 0.54 -45.05 14.89
N ALA A 408 -0.65 -44.91 14.30
CA ALA A 408 -1.24 -45.91 13.43
C ALA A 408 -0.44 -46.08 12.13
N ILE A 409 -0.01 -44.96 11.54
CA ILE A 409 0.84 -44.93 10.34
C ILE A 409 2.19 -45.59 10.61
N ALA A 410 2.81 -45.30 11.76
CA ALA A 410 4.09 -45.91 12.14
C ALA A 410 3.98 -47.41 12.43
N ALA A 411 2.82 -47.89 12.88
CA ALA A 411 2.56 -49.30 13.15
C ALA A 411 2.16 -50.10 11.90
N ALA A 412 1.77 -49.43 10.80
CA ALA A 412 1.38 -50.08 9.57
C ALA A 412 2.59 -50.68 8.82
N PRO A 413 2.43 -51.85 8.16
CA PRO A 413 3.42 -52.39 7.22
C PRO A 413 3.78 -51.36 6.15
N GLU A 414 5.04 -51.40 5.67
CA GLU A 414 5.54 -50.40 4.71
C GLU A 414 4.71 -50.40 3.41
N GLU A 415 4.34 -51.59 2.92
CA GLU A 415 3.49 -51.75 1.72
C GLU A 415 2.05 -51.20 1.86
N GLU A 416 1.53 -51.10 3.08
CA GLU A 416 0.15 -50.64 3.34
C GLU A 416 0.10 -49.17 3.78
N ARG A 417 1.26 -48.58 4.11
CA ARG A 417 1.32 -47.26 4.73
C ARG A 417 0.78 -46.16 3.84
N GLU A 418 1.11 -46.15 2.56
CA GLU A 418 0.61 -45.14 1.62
C GLU A 418 -0.90 -45.24 1.42
N ALA A 419 -1.42 -46.46 1.24
CA ALA A 419 -2.85 -46.70 1.10
C ALA A 419 -3.62 -46.31 2.37
N LEU A 420 -3.05 -46.57 3.55
CA LEU A 420 -3.63 -46.12 4.82
C LEU A 420 -3.67 -44.60 4.92
N ILE A 421 -2.59 -43.90 4.54
CA ILE A 421 -2.54 -42.44 4.54
C ILE A 421 -3.59 -41.87 3.59
N GLU A 422 -3.73 -42.43 2.38
CA GLU A 422 -4.71 -41.97 1.40
C GLU A 422 -6.14 -42.15 1.90
N ARG A 423 -6.48 -43.34 2.44
CA ARG A 423 -7.78 -43.60 3.03
C ARG A 423 -8.10 -42.65 4.17
N LEU A 424 -7.17 -42.48 5.12
CA LEU A 424 -7.35 -41.56 6.26
C LEU A 424 -7.45 -40.09 5.80
N THR A 425 -6.77 -39.73 4.71
CA THR A 425 -6.86 -38.37 4.13
C THR A 425 -8.26 -38.12 3.59
N ALA A 426 -8.81 -39.05 2.79
CA ALA A 426 -10.17 -38.94 2.29
C ALA A 426 -11.22 -38.91 3.42
N GLU A 427 -11.06 -39.74 4.45
CA GLU A 427 -11.92 -39.71 5.64
C GLU A 427 -11.83 -38.36 6.38
N HIS A 428 -10.62 -37.82 6.54
CA HIS A 428 -10.41 -36.54 7.19
C HIS A 428 -11.03 -35.37 6.40
N GLU A 429 -10.92 -35.37 5.08
CA GLU A 429 -11.56 -34.38 4.20
C GLU A 429 -13.08 -34.38 4.37
N GLN A 430 -13.69 -35.56 4.40
CA GLN A 430 -15.13 -35.71 4.66
C GLN A 430 -15.53 -35.19 6.05
N ILE A 431 -14.74 -35.49 7.09
CA ILE A 431 -15.02 -35.04 8.46
C ILE A 431 -14.85 -33.53 8.61
N ALA A 432 -13.79 -32.97 8.02
CA ALA A 432 -13.50 -31.53 8.08
C ALA A 432 -14.55 -30.73 7.29
N GLY A 433 -15.09 -31.30 6.22
CA GLY A 433 -16.22 -30.78 5.46
C GLY A 433 -15.94 -29.52 4.62
N GLY A 434 -14.70 -29.02 4.64
CA GLY A 434 -14.20 -28.01 3.69
C GLY A 434 -15.06 -26.74 3.60
N VAL A 435 -15.20 -26.25 2.37
CA VAL A 435 -15.96 -25.03 2.06
C VAL A 435 -17.46 -25.23 2.29
N GLU A 436 -18.00 -26.42 2.05
CA GLU A 436 -19.41 -26.74 2.26
C GLU A 436 -19.79 -26.62 3.74
N ARG A 437 -18.92 -27.10 4.63
CA ARG A 437 -19.09 -26.91 6.07
C ARG A 437 -18.99 -25.44 6.46
N ALA A 438 -18.08 -24.69 5.85
CA ALA A 438 -17.91 -23.26 6.11
C ALA A 438 -19.17 -22.46 5.72
N VAL A 439 -19.83 -22.83 4.62
CA VAL A 439 -21.14 -22.28 4.21
C VAL A 439 -22.23 -22.69 5.20
N ALA A 440 -22.30 -23.97 5.57
CA ALA A 440 -23.33 -24.48 6.47
C ALA A 440 -23.32 -23.82 7.86
N ILE A 441 -22.16 -23.37 8.34
CA ILE A 441 -22.03 -22.63 9.61
C ILE A 441 -22.07 -21.10 9.44
N GLY A 442 -22.23 -20.60 8.22
CA GLY A 442 -22.35 -19.17 7.90
C GLY A 442 -21.07 -18.36 8.06
N VAL A 443 -19.88 -18.99 7.94
CA VAL A 443 -18.60 -18.24 7.92
C VAL A 443 -18.10 -17.93 6.51
N VAL A 444 -18.61 -18.67 5.52
CA VAL A 444 -18.61 -18.33 4.09
C VAL A 444 -20.07 -18.08 3.72
N ASP A 445 -20.36 -16.95 3.09
CA ASP A 445 -21.72 -16.55 2.74
C ASP A 445 -22.25 -17.34 1.54
N GLU A 446 -21.42 -17.52 0.50
CA GLU A 446 -21.82 -18.23 -0.73
C GLU A 446 -20.61 -18.78 -1.50
N ILE A 447 -20.81 -19.92 -2.18
CA ILE A 447 -19.91 -20.41 -3.23
C ILE A 447 -20.38 -19.83 -4.56
N ILE A 448 -19.60 -18.93 -5.14
CA ILE A 448 -20.02 -18.11 -6.29
C ILE A 448 -19.38 -18.60 -7.60
N ASP A 449 -20.06 -18.37 -8.72
CA ASP A 449 -19.48 -18.54 -10.05
C ASP A 449 -18.30 -17.56 -10.23
N PRO A 450 -17.09 -18.03 -10.54
CA PRO A 450 -15.95 -17.16 -10.83
C PRO A 450 -16.23 -16.11 -11.91
N ALA A 451 -17.12 -16.41 -12.87
CA ALA A 451 -17.54 -15.48 -13.92
C ALA A 451 -18.41 -14.32 -13.42
N LYS A 452 -18.92 -14.39 -12.19
CA LYS A 452 -19.76 -13.36 -11.55
C LYS A 452 -19.07 -12.66 -10.38
N THR A 453 -17.78 -12.93 -10.17
CA THR A 453 -17.02 -12.39 -9.05
C THR A 453 -17.11 -10.87 -8.96
N ARG A 454 -16.91 -10.18 -10.09
CA ARG A 454 -16.82 -8.72 -10.13
C ARG A 454 -18.14 -8.06 -9.72
N SER A 455 -19.27 -8.46 -10.31
CA SER A 455 -20.58 -7.95 -9.95
C SER A 455 -20.99 -8.26 -8.51
N ILE A 456 -20.75 -9.49 -8.05
CA ILE A 456 -21.08 -9.91 -6.68
C ILE A 456 -20.29 -9.12 -5.64
N VAL A 457 -18.98 -8.96 -5.84
CA VAL A 457 -18.11 -8.19 -4.95
C VAL A 457 -18.55 -6.72 -4.91
N ALA A 458 -18.84 -6.10 -6.07
CA ALA A 458 -19.31 -4.73 -6.12
C ALA A 458 -20.64 -4.55 -5.38
N ALA A 459 -21.60 -5.46 -5.58
CA ALA A 459 -22.90 -5.42 -4.89
C ALA A 459 -22.76 -5.56 -3.37
N ALA A 460 -21.91 -6.47 -2.90
CA ALA A 460 -21.66 -6.68 -1.47
C ALA A 460 -21.02 -5.46 -0.80
N LEU A 461 -20.08 -4.80 -1.49
CA LEU A 461 -19.47 -3.56 -0.99
C LEU A 461 -20.45 -2.39 -1.01
N ALA A 462 -21.28 -2.26 -2.06
CA ALA A 462 -22.27 -1.20 -2.19
C ALA A 462 -23.40 -1.30 -1.15
N ALA A 463 -23.78 -2.52 -0.75
CA ALA A 463 -24.83 -2.75 0.24
C ALA A 463 -24.44 -2.37 1.68
N ALA A 464 -23.14 -2.20 1.96
CA ALA A 464 -22.65 -1.87 3.29
C ALA A 464 -22.23 -0.39 3.40
N PRO A 465 -22.62 0.32 4.47
CA PRO A 465 -22.27 1.72 4.62
C PRO A 465 -20.76 1.88 4.83
N SER A 466 -20.12 2.76 4.06
CA SER A 466 -18.75 3.19 4.34
C SER A 466 -18.74 4.25 5.43
N ARG A 467 -18.08 3.94 6.55
CA ARG A 467 -17.79 4.92 7.61
C ARG A 467 -16.27 5.01 7.76
N PRO A 468 -15.64 6.14 7.37
CA PRO A 468 -14.23 6.33 7.65
C PRO A 468 -14.00 6.30 9.15
N SER A 469 -12.88 5.72 9.56
CA SER A 469 -12.44 5.76 10.95
C SER A 469 -11.40 6.86 11.11
N HIS A 470 -11.47 7.68 12.15
CA HIS A 470 -10.41 8.66 12.45
C HIS A 470 -9.21 8.02 13.16
N LEU A 471 -8.89 6.76 12.83
CA LEU A 471 -7.73 6.06 13.37
C LEU A 471 -6.49 6.55 12.64
N LYS A 472 -5.42 6.83 13.40
CA LYS A 472 -4.14 7.23 12.80
C LYS A 472 -3.53 6.07 12.03
N ASN A 473 -3.00 6.31 10.84
CA ASN A 473 -2.34 5.29 10.02
C ASN A 473 -0.83 5.17 10.36
N ILE A 474 -0.54 4.82 11.61
CA ILE A 474 0.83 4.85 12.16
C ILE A 474 1.75 3.84 11.43
N PRO A 475 2.97 4.22 11.01
CA PRO A 475 4.02 3.30 10.60
C PRO A 475 4.58 2.59 11.86
N LEU A 476 4.00 1.45 12.24
CA LEU A 476 4.45 0.67 13.41
C LEU A 476 4.65 -0.80 13.13
#